data_AF-A0A7K3GSV2-F1
#
_entry.id   AF-A0A7K3GSV2-F1
#
_cell.length_a   1.000
_cell.length_b   1.000
_cell.length_c   1.000
_cell.angle_alpha   90.00
_cell.angle_beta   90.00
_cell.angle_gamma   90.00
#
_symmetry.space_group_name_H-M   'P 1'
#
loop_
_entity.id
_entity.type
_entity.pdbx_description
1 polymer ?
#
loop_
_entity_poly.entity_id
_entity_poly.type
_entity_poly.pdbx_seq_one_letter_code
_entity_poly.pdbx_strand_id
1 'polypeptide(L)'
;MPVARTALTDAYARLSEALPGLGVTELDAGGEVPRGGGWVGGDALAAGGAELADFLAWDEAQVLRDYGQRARPDVIASFGLHRYAWPACLLITVPWFLHRRVPRYPAAHVAYDRTADGLPLGRMA
;
A
#
# COMPACT_ATOMS: atom_id res chain seq x y z
N MET A 1 -22.10 -2.80 -4.94
CA MET A 1 -22.52 -1.84 -5.98
C MET A 1 -21.29 -1.53 -6.82
N PRO A 2 -21.38 -1.23 -8.13
CA PRO A 2 -20.22 -0.85 -8.90
C PRO A 2 -19.71 0.52 -8.43
N VAL A 3 -18.41 0.61 -8.18
CA VAL A 3 -17.78 1.88 -7.77
C VAL A 3 -17.93 2.90 -8.87
N ALA A 4 -18.46 4.07 -8.54
CA ALA A 4 -18.60 5.16 -9.49
C ALA A 4 -17.21 5.55 -9.99
N ARG A 5 -16.99 5.51 -11.32
CA ARG A 5 -15.71 5.92 -11.92
C ARG A 5 -15.35 7.32 -11.46
N THR A 6 -14.16 7.48 -10.91
CA THR A 6 -13.63 8.78 -10.49
C THR A 6 -12.76 9.38 -11.60
N ALA A 7 -12.26 10.60 -11.38
CA ALA A 7 -11.26 11.21 -12.24
C ALA A 7 -9.89 10.48 -12.23
N LEU A 8 -9.73 9.45 -11.39
CA LEU A 8 -8.49 8.69 -11.17
C LEU A 8 -8.56 7.27 -11.72
N THR A 9 -9.76 6.74 -11.97
CA THR A 9 -9.98 5.37 -12.43
C THR A 9 -9.15 5.01 -13.66
N ASP A 10 -9.07 5.90 -14.65
CA ASP A 10 -8.31 5.65 -15.89
C ASP A 10 -6.80 5.55 -15.63
N ALA A 11 -6.27 6.35 -14.69
CA ALA A 11 -4.87 6.28 -14.29
C ALA A 11 -4.56 4.96 -13.56
N TYR A 12 -5.44 4.51 -12.68
CA TYR A 12 -5.25 3.26 -11.93
C TYR A 12 -5.45 2.01 -12.77
N ALA A 13 -6.37 2.05 -13.75
CA ALA A 13 -6.46 1.02 -14.78
C ALA A 13 -5.13 0.92 -15.54
N ARG A 14 -4.56 2.06 -15.97
CA ARG A 14 -3.27 2.06 -16.69
C ARG A 14 -2.09 1.62 -15.84
N LEU A 15 -2.08 1.96 -14.54
CA LEU A 15 -1.10 1.44 -13.59
C LEU A 15 -1.19 -0.08 -13.49
N SER A 16 -2.39 -0.62 -13.37
CA SER A 16 -2.61 -2.07 -13.24
C SER A 16 -2.20 -2.83 -14.51
N GLU A 17 -2.37 -2.24 -15.69
CA GLU A 17 -1.87 -2.79 -16.96
C GLU A 17 -0.34 -2.81 -17.04
N ALA A 18 0.32 -1.74 -16.58
CA ALA A 18 1.78 -1.61 -16.65
C ALA A 18 2.51 -2.36 -15.53
N LEU A 19 1.86 -2.54 -14.38
CA LEU A 19 2.41 -3.16 -13.18
C LEU A 19 1.39 -4.13 -12.56
N PRO A 20 1.15 -5.29 -13.19
CA PRO A 20 0.09 -6.21 -12.78
C PRO A 20 0.30 -6.84 -11.39
N GLY A 21 1.51 -6.73 -10.84
CA GLY A 21 1.81 -7.22 -9.49
C GLY A 21 1.33 -6.31 -8.34
N LEU A 22 0.82 -5.11 -8.65
CA LEU A 22 0.25 -4.16 -7.70
C LEU A 22 -1.24 -3.97 -8.00
N GLY A 23 -2.10 -4.25 -7.02
CA GLY A 23 -3.53 -3.95 -7.12
C GLY A 23 -3.88 -2.56 -6.61
N VAL A 24 -4.86 -1.90 -7.22
CA VAL A 24 -5.48 -0.68 -6.69
C VAL A 24 -6.99 -0.83 -6.76
N THR A 25 -7.65 -0.72 -5.62
CA THR A 25 -9.11 -0.76 -5.52
C THR A 25 -9.60 0.62 -5.10
N GLU A 26 -10.45 1.26 -5.90
CA GLU A 26 -11.12 2.47 -5.46
C GLU A 26 -12.30 2.11 -4.55
N LEU A 27 -12.45 2.81 -3.44
CA LEU A 27 -13.58 2.65 -2.53
C LEU A 27 -14.73 3.58 -2.94
N ASP A 28 -15.96 3.13 -2.71
CA ASP A 28 -17.17 3.93 -2.88
C ASP A 28 -17.17 5.18 -1.98
N ALA A 29 -17.92 6.21 -2.38
CA ALA A 29 -18.15 7.37 -1.53
C ALA A 29 -18.88 6.93 -0.24
N GLY A 30 -18.17 6.89 0.88
CA GLY A 30 -18.66 6.38 2.16
C GLY A 30 -18.30 4.93 2.46
N GLY A 31 -17.53 4.27 1.58
CA GLY A 31 -16.93 2.98 1.86
C GLY A 31 -15.92 3.05 2.99
N GLU A 32 -15.94 2.07 3.90
CA GLU A 32 -14.98 1.98 4.98
C GLU A 32 -13.62 1.51 4.46
N VAL A 33 -12.56 2.14 4.97
CA VAL A 33 -11.18 1.77 4.64
C VAL A 33 -10.88 0.43 5.30
N PRO A 34 -10.43 -0.60 4.55
CA PRO A 34 -10.16 -1.91 5.11
C PRO A 34 -9.15 -1.89 6.26
N ARG A 35 -9.40 -2.71 7.29
CA ARG A 35 -8.53 -2.90 8.45
C ARG A 35 -8.47 -4.38 8.81
N GLY A 36 -7.29 -4.84 9.23
CA GLY A 36 -7.08 -6.23 9.63
C GLY A 36 -7.14 -7.20 8.45
N GLY A 37 -6.96 -8.50 8.72
CA GLY A 37 -6.99 -9.53 7.67
C GLY A 37 -5.96 -9.32 6.56
N GLY A 38 -4.77 -8.79 6.89
CA GLY A 38 -3.72 -8.42 5.95
C GLY A 38 -3.65 -6.91 5.66
N TRP A 39 -4.77 -6.18 5.85
CA TRP A 39 -4.83 -4.74 5.63
C TRP A 39 -4.29 -3.94 6.81
N VAL A 40 -3.46 -2.95 6.49
CA VAL A 40 -2.99 -1.92 7.43
C VAL A 40 -3.28 -0.53 6.86
N GLY A 41 -3.82 0.36 7.69
CA GLY A 41 -4.07 1.76 7.32
C GLY A 41 -2.79 2.59 7.34
N GLY A 42 -2.67 3.56 6.43
CA GLY A 42 -1.53 4.47 6.39
C GLY A 42 -1.37 5.31 7.66
N ASP A 43 -2.48 5.68 8.29
CA ASP A 43 -2.53 6.33 9.59
C ASP A 43 -2.00 5.45 10.73
N ALA A 44 -2.32 4.15 10.71
CA ALA A 44 -1.83 3.20 11.71
C ALA A 44 -0.31 2.98 11.59
N LEU A 45 0.21 2.90 10.36
CA LEU A 45 1.66 2.88 10.12
C LEU A 45 2.33 4.17 10.63
N ALA A 46 1.72 5.33 10.38
CA ALA A 46 2.25 6.61 10.82
C ALA A 46 2.18 6.81 12.35
N ALA A 47 1.20 6.20 13.03
CA ALA A 47 1.07 6.25 14.49
C ALA A 47 2.18 5.50 15.23
N GLY A 48 2.84 4.54 14.57
CA GLY A 48 3.99 3.82 15.13
C GLY A 48 3.65 2.81 16.22
N GLY A 49 2.40 2.35 16.27
CA GLY A 49 1.89 1.42 17.27
C GLY A 49 2.11 -0.06 16.93
N ALA A 50 1.23 -0.92 17.48
CA ALA A 50 1.30 -2.36 17.30
C ALA A 50 1.19 -2.77 15.83
N GLU A 51 0.37 -2.07 15.05
CA GLU A 51 0.19 -2.35 13.62
C GLU A 51 1.47 -2.11 12.81
N LEU A 52 2.27 -1.10 13.16
CA LEU A 52 3.59 -0.91 12.55
C LEU A 52 4.54 -2.05 12.96
N ALA A 53 4.55 -2.43 14.24
CA ALA A 53 5.39 -3.52 14.71
C ALA A 53 5.08 -4.84 14.00
N ASP A 54 3.79 -5.19 13.86
CA ASP A 54 3.33 -6.38 13.14
C ASP A 54 3.70 -6.31 11.65
N PHE A 55 3.55 -5.13 11.03
CA PHE A 55 3.93 -4.91 9.65
C PHE A 55 5.44 -5.15 9.42
N LEU A 56 6.29 -4.71 10.35
CA LEU A 56 7.75 -4.87 10.30
C LEU A 56 8.22 -6.28 10.69
N ALA A 57 7.47 -7.01 11.52
CA ALA A 57 7.81 -8.38 11.90
C ALA A 57 7.91 -9.32 10.69
N TRP A 58 7.15 -9.06 9.63
CA TRP A 58 7.24 -9.80 8.38
C TRP A 58 8.61 -9.61 7.71
N ASP A 59 9.10 -8.37 7.66
CA ASP A 59 10.41 -8.02 7.11
C ASP A 59 11.53 -8.64 7.93
N GLU A 60 11.42 -8.61 9.26
CA GLU A 60 12.39 -9.26 10.15
C GLU A 60 12.44 -10.78 9.91
N ALA A 61 11.28 -11.43 9.82
CA ALA A 61 11.19 -12.85 9.52
C ALA A 61 11.74 -13.18 8.12
N GLN A 62 11.48 -12.34 7.12
CA GLN A 62 12.02 -12.53 5.76
C GLN A 62 13.55 -12.47 5.77
N VAL A 63 14.14 -11.44 6.38
CA VAL A 63 15.61 -11.30 6.44
C VAL A 63 16.24 -12.49 7.15
N LEU A 64 15.68 -12.93 8.27
CA LEU A 64 16.23 -14.08 9.00
C LEU A 64 16.20 -15.36 8.17
N ARG A 65 15.11 -15.60 7.43
CA ARG A 65 15.00 -16.76 6.54
C ARG A 65 16.00 -16.70 5.38
N ASP A 66 16.13 -15.55 4.74
CA ASP A 66 16.91 -15.39 3.51
C ASP A 66 18.42 -15.31 3.78
N TYR A 67 18.82 -14.71 4.90
CA TYR A 67 20.22 -14.39 5.21
C TYR A 67 20.77 -15.09 6.46
N GLY A 68 19.95 -15.82 7.22
CA GLY A 68 20.38 -16.52 8.43
C GLY A 68 20.80 -15.61 9.58
N GLN A 69 20.58 -14.30 9.48
CA GLN A 69 20.91 -13.32 10.51
C GLN A 69 19.81 -12.27 10.66
N ARG A 70 19.70 -11.67 11.85
CA ARG A 70 18.76 -10.57 12.09
C ARG A 70 19.34 -9.27 11.51
N ALA A 71 18.53 -8.52 10.78
CA ALA A 71 18.90 -7.16 10.40
C ALA A 71 18.81 -6.21 11.60
N ARG A 72 19.52 -5.07 11.49
CA ARG A 72 19.34 -3.96 12.42
C ARG A 72 17.90 -3.42 12.33
N PRO A 73 17.34 -2.89 13.42
CA PRO A 73 15.98 -2.34 13.42
C PRO A 73 15.72 -1.24 12.38
N ASP A 74 16.69 -0.36 12.12
CA ASP A 74 16.58 0.73 11.14
C ASP A 74 16.55 0.23 9.69
N VAL A 75 17.19 -0.90 9.40
CA VAL A 75 17.12 -1.57 8.10
C VAL A 75 15.72 -2.16 7.89
N ILE A 76 15.18 -2.83 8.91
CA ILE A 76 13.81 -3.36 8.87
C ILE A 76 12.79 -2.24 8.69
N ALA A 77 12.93 -1.15 9.44
CA ALA A 77 12.08 0.04 9.29
C ALA A 77 12.16 0.62 7.87
N SER A 78 13.35 0.65 7.26
CA SER A 78 13.54 1.14 5.89
C SER A 78 12.87 0.22 4.85
N PHE A 79 12.93 -1.10 5.02
CA PHE A 79 12.20 -2.03 4.15
C PHE A 79 10.70 -1.86 4.28
N GLY A 80 10.17 -1.79 5.50
CA GLY A 80 8.75 -1.54 5.72
C GLY A 80 8.31 -0.20 5.11
N LEU A 81 9.07 0.87 5.35
CA LEU A 81 8.80 2.17 4.76
C LEU A 81 8.76 2.10 3.24
N HIS A 82 9.75 1.49 2.59
CA HIS A 82 9.77 1.37 1.14
C HIS A 82 8.59 0.54 0.62
N ARG A 83 8.27 -0.58 1.29
CA ARG A 83 7.17 -1.50 0.93
C ARG A 83 5.83 -0.79 0.86
N TYR A 84 5.57 0.14 1.78
CA TYR A 84 4.35 0.93 1.81
C TYR A 84 4.43 2.22 0.97
N ALA A 85 5.49 3.01 1.16
CA ALA A 85 5.58 4.35 0.57
C ALA A 85 5.73 4.29 -0.96
N TRP A 86 6.44 3.30 -1.50
CA TRP A 86 6.60 3.17 -2.95
C TRP A 86 5.26 2.98 -3.68
N PRO A 87 4.39 2.01 -3.34
CA PRO A 87 3.08 1.91 -3.98
C PRO A 87 2.15 3.08 -3.62
N ALA A 88 2.21 3.62 -2.41
CA ALA A 88 1.43 4.81 -2.04
C ALA A 88 1.79 6.04 -2.89
N CYS A 89 3.06 6.23 -3.23
CA CYS A 89 3.49 7.30 -4.12
C CYS A 89 2.89 7.15 -5.53
N LEU A 90 2.73 5.93 -6.03
CA LEU A 90 2.12 5.68 -7.35
C LEU A 90 0.67 6.15 -7.44
N LEU A 91 -0.07 6.13 -6.31
CA LEU A 91 -1.42 6.70 -6.23
C LEU A 91 -1.44 8.21 -6.54
N ILE A 92 -0.33 8.91 -6.32
CA ILE A 92 -0.24 10.35 -6.57
C ILE A 92 0.47 10.62 -7.89
N THR A 93 1.59 9.95 -8.15
CA THR A 93 2.45 10.26 -9.29
C THR A 93 1.84 9.83 -10.62
N VAL A 94 1.12 8.71 -10.67
CA VAL A 94 0.54 8.22 -11.93
C VAL A 94 -0.61 9.11 -12.42
N PRO A 95 -1.61 9.47 -11.59
CA PRO A 95 -2.64 10.42 -12.03
C PRO A 95 -2.08 11.80 -12.38
N TRP A 96 -1.03 12.25 -11.69
CA TRP A 96 -0.36 13.50 -12.02
C TRP A 96 0.34 13.43 -13.38
N PHE A 97 1.08 12.36 -13.63
CA PHE A 97 1.82 12.17 -14.88
C PHE A 97 0.88 12.03 -16.09
N LEU A 98 -0.14 11.18 -15.98
CA LEU A 98 -1.03 10.85 -17.10
C LEU A 98 -2.13 11.89 -17.34
N HIS A 99 -2.68 12.47 -16.27
CA HIS A 99 -3.90 13.27 -16.36
C HIS A 99 -3.78 14.64 -15.69
N ARG A 100 -2.59 15.02 -15.19
CA ARG A 100 -2.34 16.28 -14.45
C ARG A 100 -3.29 16.47 -13.26
N ARG A 101 -3.72 15.37 -12.65
CA ARG A 101 -4.53 15.36 -11.43
C ARG A 101 -3.64 15.09 -10.22
N VAL A 102 -3.85 15.84 -9.14
CA VAL A 102 -3.14 15.63 -7.88
C VAL A 102 -4.15 15.16 -6.84
N PRO A 103 -4.24 13.84 -6.59
CA PRO A 103 -5.11 13.32 -5.56
C PRO A 103 -4.70 13.82 -4.18
N ARG A 104 -5.69 14.06 -3.32
CA ARG A 104 -5.46 14.33 -1.90
C ARG A 104 -5.94 13.13 -1.09
N TYR A 105 -4.99 12.35 -0.61
CA TYR A 105 -5.25 11.17 0.22
C TYR A 105 -4.83 11.43 1.67
N PRO A 106 -5.77 11.66 2.60
CA PRO A 106 -5.49 11.54 4.02
C PRO A 106 -4.96 10.13 4.33
N ALA A 107 -3.98 10.01 5.24
CA ALA A 107 -3.40 8.72 5.61
C ALA A 107 -4.45 7.72 6.13
N ALA A 108 -5.52 8.23 6.76
CA ALA A 108 -6.64 7.42 7.25
C ALA A 108 -7.55 6.87 6.14
N HIS A 109 -7.39 7.35 4.89
CA HIS A 109 -8.20 6.98 3.73
C HIS A 109 -7.43 6.07 2.74
N VAL A 110 -6.30 5.51 3.16
CA VAL A 110 -5.50 4.61 2.34
C VAL A 110 -5.13 3.41 3.20
N ALA A 111 -5.38 2.21 2.69
CA ALA A 111 -4.93 0.96 3.27
C ALA A 111 -4.03 0.19 2.29
N TYR A 112 -3.16 -0.62 2.85
CA TYR A 112 -2.25 -1.48 2.12
C TYR A 112 -2.35 -2.91 2.64
N ASP A 113 -2.40 -3.87 1.72
CA ASP A 113 -2.34 -5.30 2.03
C ASP A 113 -1.22 -5.93 1.22
N ARG A 114 -0.15 -6.29 1.92
CA ARG A 114 1.04 -6.96 1.35
C ARG A 114 0.85 -8.45 1.12
N THR A 115 -0.26 -9.02 1.57
CA THR A 115 -0.54 -10.46 1.56
C THR A 115 -1.50 -10.89 0.45
N ALA A 116 -1.90 -9.94 -0.40
CA ALA A 116 -2.86 -10.20 -1.46
C ALA A 116 -2.33 -11.25 -2.47
N ASP A 117 -3.11 -12.31 -2.66
CA ASP A 117 -2.78 -13.40 -3.57
C ASP A 117 -2.59 -12.91 -5.02
N GLY A 118 -1.53 -13.39 -5.68
CA GLY A 118 -1.21 -13.01 -7.06
C GLY A 118 -0.66 -11.59 -7.25
N LEU A 119 -0.56 -10.80 -6.18
CA LEU A 119 -0.06 -9.43 -6.20
C LEU A 119 1.21 -9.33 -5.35
N PRO A 120 2.40 -9.66 -5.90
CA PRO A 120 3.66 -9.66 -5.15
C PRO A 120 4.07 -8.29 -4.58
N LEU A 121 3.48 -7.19 -5.07
CA LEU A 121 3.69 -5.84 -4.54
C LEU A 121 2.58 -5.42 -3.57
N GLY A 122 1.58 -6.28 -3.36
CA GLY A 122 0.40 -6.05 -2.55
C GLY A 122 -0.72 -5.33 -3.30
N ARG A 123 -1.69 -4.82 -2.54
CA ARG A 123 -2.81 -4.01 -3.05
C ARG A 123 -3.09 -2.80 -2.18
N MET A 124 -3.54 -1.73 -2.82
CA MET A 124 -4.00 -0.50 -2.20
C MET A 124 -5.53 -0.44 -2.24
N ALA A 125 -6.13 0.18 -1.22
CA ALA A 125 -7.54 0.58 -1.19
C ALA A 125 -7.72 1.94 -0.54
#